data_AF-A0A0N1PF28-F1
#
_entry.id   AF-A0A0N1PF28-F1
#
_cell.length_a   1.000
_cell.length_b   1.000
_cell.length_c   1.000
_cell.angle_alpha   90.00
_cell.angle_beta   90.00
_cell.angle_gamma   90.00
#
_symmetry.space_group_name_H-M   'P 1'
#
loop_
_entity.id
_entity.type
_entity.pdbx_description
1 polymer ?
#
loop_
_entity_poly.entity_id
_entity_poly.type
_entity_poly.pdbx_seq_one_letter_code
_entity_poly.pdbx_strand_id
1 'polypeptide(L)'
;MNVKDAKASFEGALKHERNRLSLRCLSIILRQESGNRKRNEATALLLNSVEMAREAVAQDIKDGTSWMVLGNAYLCQFFTVAQDPATLKLCMSAYKQAWLDPIARGQPDLYYNKGIALKYEEIYNEALQNFDHACRLDPLWEPPQLERTKLANYLKDTNELVRTRGKLKTKRLTQLVQVIRIFG
;
A
#
# COMPACT_ATOMS: atom_id res chain seq x y z
N MET A 1 -22.46 -10.95 -9.49
CA MET A 1 -21.58 -11.02 -10.67
C MET A 1 -20.25 -11.59 -10.21
N ASN A 2 -19.78 -12.69 -10.81
CA ASN A 2 -18.49 -13.27 -10.43
C ASN A 2 -17.36 -12.43 -11.04
N VAL A 3 -16.20 -12.32 -10.38
CA VAL A 3 -15.03 -11.56 -10.82
C VAL A 3 -14.61 -11.93 -12.25
N LYS A 4 -14.77 -13.20 -12.63
CA LYS A 4 -14.49 -13.69 -13.99
C LYS A 4 -15.38 -13.06 -15.05
N ASP A 5 -16.69 -12.94 -14.79
CA ASP A 5 -17.64 -12.36 -15.74
C ASP A 5 -17.43 -10.85 -15.87
N ALA A 6 -17.11 -10.19 -14.74
CA ALA A 6 -16.75 -8.77 -14.72
C ALA A 6 -15.48 -8.52 -15.56
N LYS A 7 -14.45 -9.36 -15.39
CA LYS A 7 -13.21 -9.27 -16.19
C LYS A 7 -13.49 -9.40 -17.69
N ALA A 8 -14.22 -10.44 -18.10
CA ALA A 8 -14.56 -10.66 -19.50
C ALA A 8 -15.37 -9.48 -20.08
N SER A 9 -16.28 -8.90 -19.28
CA SER A 9 -17.06 -7.73 -19.67
C SER A 9 -16.18 -6.50 -19.89
N PHE A 10 -15.25 -6.20 -18.98
CA PHE A 10 -14.33 -5.07 -19.14
C PHE A 10 -13.35 -5.27 -20.30
N GLU A 11 -12.84 -6.49 -20.50
CA GLU A 11 -12.00 -6.84 -21.65
C GLU A 11 -12.78 -6.67 -22.97
N GLY A 12 -14.04 -7.10 -23.01
CA GLY A 12 -14.93 -6.88 -24.16
C GLY A 12 -15.14 -5.41 -24.45
N ALA A 13 -15.45 -4.60 -23.42
CA ALA A 13 -15.60 -3.16 -23.56
C ALA A 13 -14.35 -2.49 -24.14
N LEU A 14 -13.14 -2.89 -23.70
CA LEU A 14 -11.88 -2.35 -24.22
C LEU A 14 -11.57 -2.72 -25.67
N LYS A 15 -12.20 -3.76 -26.23
CA LYS A 15 -12.09 -4.10 -27.66
C LYS A 15 -12.93 -3.17 -28.54
N HIS A 16 -14.02 -2.63 -28.00
CA HIS A 16 -14.89 -1.70 -28.70
C HIS A 16 -14.42 -0.26 -28.53
N GLU A 17 -14.17 0.14 -27.28
CA GLU A 17 -13.69 1.48 -26.95
C GLU A 17 -12.73 1.41 -25.77
N ARG A 18 -11.53 1.93 -25.98
CA ARG A 18 -10.50 2.00 -24.94
C ARG A 18 -10.88 3.07 -23.92
N ASN A 19 -11.50 2.66 -22.82
CA ASN A 19 -12.06 3.58 -21.83
C ASN A 19 -11.43 3.40 -20.43
N ARG A 20 -11.34 4.52 -19.72
CA ARG A 20 -10.73 4.65 -18.39
C ARG A 20 -11.38 3.76 -17.32
N LEU A 21 -12.70 3.60 -17.36
CA LEU A 21 -13.41 2.80 -16.36
C LEU A 21 -12.98 1.34 -16.43
N SER A 22 -13.07 0.73 -17.61
CA SER A 22 -12.66 -0.66 -17.82
C SER A 22 -11.19 -0.88 -17.50
N LEU A 23 -10.30 0.06 -17.87
CA LEU A 23 -8.88 0.01 -17.53
C LEU A 23 -8.65 -0.04 -16.01
N ARG A 24 -9.29 0.87 -15.24
CA ARG A 24 -9.20 0.89 -13.78
C ARG A 24 -9.73 -0.41 -13.16
N CYS A 25 -10.90 -0.87 -13.61
CA CYS A 25 -11.52 -2.09 -13.11
C CYS A 25 -10.65 -3.33 -13.38
N LEU A 26 -10.07 -3.45 -14.58
CA LEU A 26 -9.16 -4.55 -14.90
C LEU A 26 -7.88 -4.49 -14.07
N SER A 27 -7.31 -3.31 -13.86
CA SER A 27 -6.19 -3.15 -12.93
C SER A 27 -6.53 -3.71 -11.54
N ILE A 28 -7.70 -3.37 -10.99
CA ILE A 28 -8.14 -3.88 -9.68
C ILE A 28 -8.29 -5.41 -9.69
N ILE A 29 -8.97 -5.96 -10.69
CA ILE A 29 -9.22 -7.42 -10.80
C ILE A 29 -7.89 -8.18 -10.91
N LEU A 30 -6.95 -7.70 -11.73
CA LEU A 30 -5.65 -8.35 -11.91
C LEU A 30 -4.86 -8.43 -10.60
N ARG A 31 -4.93 -7.40 -9.74
CA ARG A 31 -4.30 -7.44 -8.41
C ARG A 31 -4.98 -8.46 -7.50
N GLN A 32 -6.31 -8.51 -7.49
CA GLN A 32 -7.06 -9.49 -6.69
C GLN A 32 -6.76 -10.93 -7.13
N GLU A 33 -6.69 -11.18 -8.45
CA GLU A 33 -6.34 -12.49 -8.99
C GLU A 33 -4.90 -12.90 -8.63
N SER A 34 -3.97 -11.95 -8.53
CA SER A 34 -2.56 -12.23 -8.21
C SER A 34 -2.35 -12.90 -6.85
N GLY A 35 -3.21 -12.61 -5.86
CA GLY A 35 -3.09 -13.14 -4.50
C GLY A 35 -3.26 -14.66 -4.39
N ASN A 36 -3.91 -15.30 -5.37
CA ASN A 36 -4.18 -16.74 -5.37
C ASN A 36 -3.26 -17.53 -6.32
N ARG A 37 -2.22 -16.90 -6.87
CA ARG A 37 -1.40 -17.45 -7.95
C ARG A 37 0.02 -17.75 -7.48
N LYS A 38 0.70 -18.65 -8.21
CA LYS A 38 2.14 -18.85 -8.03
C LYS A 38 2.88 -17.56 -8.34
N ARG A 39 4.03 -17.34 -7.69
CA ARG A 39 4.80 -16.09 -7.78
C ARG A 39 5.01 -15.59 -9.22
N ASN A 40 5.40 -16.46 -10.15
CA ASN A 40 5.65 -16.05 -11.54
C ASN A 40 4.38 -15.57 -12.26
N GLU A 41 3.25 -16.26 -12.06
CA GLU A 41 1.95 -15.85 -12.59
C GLU A 41 1.46 -14.56 -11.93
N ALA A 42 1.62 -14.43 -10.61
CA ALA A 42 1.28 -13.22 -9.87
C ALA A 42 2.07 -12.00 -10.39
N THR A 43 3.37 -12.15 -10.64
CA THR A 43 4.20 -11.09 -11.22
C THR A 43 3.67 -10.61 -12.57
N ALA A 44 3.34 -11.52 -13.48
CA ALA A 44 2.81 -11.15 -14.79
C ALA A 44 1.47 -10.40 -14.68
N LEU A 45 0.58 -10.85 -13.79
CA LEU A 45 -0.70 -10.18 -13.52
C LEU A 45 -0.49 -8.76 -12.96
N LEU A 46 0.48 -8.59 -12.06
CA LEU A 46 0.77 -7.29 -11.45
C LEU A 46 1.40 -6.31 -12.44
N LEU A 47 2.33 -6.76 -13.29
CA LEU A 47 2.87 -5.92 -14.36
C LEU A 47 1.75 -5.44 -15.30
N ASN A 48 0.85 -6.34 -15.69
CA ASN A 48 -0.32 -5.98 -16.50
C ASN A 48 -1.28 -5.04 -15.76
N SER A 49 -1.52 -5.26 -14.46
CA SER A 49 -2.30 -4.34 -13.62
C SER A 49 -1.75 -2.91 -13.65
N VAL A 50 -0.41 -2.77 -13.58
CA VAL A 50 0.24 -1.46 -13.61
C VAL A 50 0.10 -0.83 -15.00
N GLU A 51 0.23 -1.61 -16.10
CA GLU A 51 0.00 -1.08 -17.44
C GLU A 51 -1.42 -0.55 -17.62
N MET A 52 -2.43 -1.31 -17.21
CA MET A 52 -3.83 -0.87 -17.31
C MET A 52 -4.07 0.42 -16.49
N ALA A 53 -3.48 0.52 -15.31
CA ALA A 53 -3.60 1.72 -14.48
C ALA A 53 -2.86 2.94 -15.08
N ARG A 54 -1.66 2.75 -15.64
CA ARG A 54 -0.92 3.79 -16.34
C ARG A 54 -1.71 4.33 -17.53
N GLU A 55 -2.30 3.43 -18.30
CA GLU A 55 -3.11 3.80 -19.44
C GLU A 55 -4.38 4.57 -19.00
N ALA A 56 -5.02 4.16 -17.91
CA ALA A 56 -6.16 4.89 -17.34
C ALA A 56 -5.80 6.33 -16.93
N VAL A 57 -4.58 6.54 -16.39
CA VAL A 57 -4.05 7.88 -16.10
C VAL A 57 -3.75 8.66 -17.38
N ALA A 58 -3.19 8.01 -18.40
CA ALA A 58 -2.84 8.67 -19.66
C ALA A 58 -4.06 9.23 -20.40
N GLN A 59 -5.24 8.62 -20.23
CA GLN A 59 -6.49 9.14 -20.81
C GLN A 59 -6.98 10.42 -20.12
N ASP A 60 -6.68 10.61 -18.83
CA ASP A 60 -7.03 11.81 -18.08
C ASP A 60 -6.13 11.97 -16.86
N ILE A 61 -5.10 12.80 -17.01
CA ILE A 61 -4.11 13.04 -15.96
C ILE A 61 -4.69 13.75 -14.73
N LYS A 62 -5.92 14.29 -14.80
CA LYS A 62 -6.61 14.93 -13.68
C LYS A 62 -7.53 13.98 -12.92
N ASP A 63 -7.78 12.77 -13.42
CA ASP A 63 -8.58 11.75 -12.71
C ASP A 63 -7.77 11.17 -11.54
N GLY A 64 -8.07 11.63 -10.32
CA GLY A 64 -7.39 11.15 -9.13
C GLY A 64 -7.72 9.70 -8.79
N THR A 65 -8.86 9.17 -9.26
CA THR A 65 -9.20 7.76 -9.08
C THR A 65 -8.26 6.87 -9.91
N SER A 66 -7.92 7.28 -11.14
CA SER A 66 -6.91 6.59 -11.94
C SER A 66 -5.54 6.60 -11.26
N TRP A 67 -5.13 7.76 -10.72
CA TRP A 67 -3.89 7.86 -9.96
C TRP A 67 -3.89 7.01 -8.68
N MET A 68 -5.00 6.94 -7.96
CA MET A 68 -5.17 6.06 -6.80
C MET A 68 -5.02 4.58 -7.19
N VAL A 69 -5.67 4.16 -8.29
CA VAL A 69 -5.56 2.80 -8.81
C VAL A 69 -4.13 2.46 -9.24
N LEU A 70 -3.41 3.42 -9.83
CA LEU A 70 -2.00 3.27 -10.18
C LEU A 70 -1.11 3.14 -8.94
N GLY A 71 -1.33 3.96 -7.91
CA GLY A 71 -0.64 3.84 -6.63
C GLY A 71 -0.84 2.45 -6.00
N ASN A 72 -2.09 1.97 -5.98
CA ASN A 72 -2.42 0.63 -5.49
C ASN A 72 -1.72 -0.47 -6.31
N ALA A 73 -1.56 -0.29 -7.62
CA ALA A 73 -0.85 -1.22 -8.48
C ALA A 73 0.65 -1.28 -8.18
N TYR A 74 1.30 -0.13 -8.00
CA TYR A 74 2.69 -0.08 -7.55
C TYR A 74 2.87 -0.66 -6.16
N LEU A 75 1.93 -0.41 -5.23
CA LEU A 75 1.98 -0.96 -3.88
C LEU A 75 1.93 -2.50 -3.89
N CYS A 76 1.02 -3.09 -4.67
CA CYS A 76 0.99 -4.55 -4.83
C CYS A 76 2.25 -5.08 -5.52
N GLN A 77 2.75 -4.40 -6.56
CA GLN A 77 4.00 -4.78 -7.21
C GLN A 77 5.18 -4.82 -6.21
N PHE A 78 5.29 -3.81 -5.36
CA PHE A 78 6.32 -3.73 -4.32
C PHE A 78 6.27 -4.92 -3.35
N PHE A 79 5.09 -5.30 -2.88
CA PHE A 79 4.97 -6.41 -1.92
C PHE A 79 5.11 -7.80 -2.54
N THR A 80 4.71 -7.99 -3.79
CA THR A 80 4.66 -9.33 -4.40
C THR A 80 5.84 -9.64 -5.30
N VAL A 81 6.33 -8.67 -6.07
CA VAL A 81 7.40 -8.89 -7.04
C VAL A 81 8.76 -8.74 -6.35
N ALA A 82 9.07 -7.51 -5.95
CA ALA A 82 10.30 -7.14 -5.27
C ALA A 82 10.08 -5.84 -4.50
N GLN A 83 10.64 -5.76 -3.28
CA GLN A 83 10.60 -4.58 -2.43
C GLN A 83 11.58 -3.51 -2.90
N ASP A 84 11.50 -3.15 -4.17
CA ASP A 84 12.33 -2.13 -4.81
C ASP A 84 11.88 -0.72 -4.35
N PRO A 85 12.78 0.08 -3.71
CA PRO A 85 12.46 1.42 -3.27
C PRO A 85 11.99 2.35 -4.40
N ALA A 86 12.42 2.14 -5.65
CA ALA A 86 11.96 2.97 -6.76
C ALA A 86 10.47 2.74 -7.04
N THR A 87 10.00 1.50 -6.97
CA THR A 87 8.57 1.15 -7.08
C THR A 87 7.73 1.80 -5.98
N LEU A 88 8.23 1.85 -4.74
CA LEU A 88 7.53 2.52 -3.64
C LEU A 88 7.47 4.04 -3.82
N LYS A 89 8.53 4.66 -4.34
CA LYS A 89 8.52 6.09 -4.72
C LYS A 89 7.49 6.40 -5.80
N LEU A 90 7.33 5.52 -6.78
CA LEU A 90 6.28 5.63 -7.80
C LEU A 90 4.87 5.55 -7.18
N CYS A 91 4.66 4.59 -6.26
CA CYS A 91 3.44 4.47 -5.48
C CYS A 91 3.08 5.78 -4.75
N MET A 92 4.03 6.34 -3.99
CA MET A 92 3.83 7.58 -3.24
C MET A 92 3.60 8.79 -4.15
N SER A 93 4.27 8.83 -5.30
CA SER A 93 4.06 9.88 -6.31
C SER A 93 2.65 9.80 -6.92
N ALA A 94 2.15 8.60 -7.18
CA ALA A 94 0.79 8.40 -7.68
C ALA A 94 -0.26 8.83 -6.64
N TYR A 95 -0.10 8.48 -5.35
CA TYR A 95 -1.00 8.97 -4.31
C TYR A 95 -0.96 10.49 -4.13
N LYS A 96 0.22 11.11 -4.30
CA LYS A 96 0.34 12.58 -4.30
C LYS A 96 -0.47 13.22 -5.43
N GLN A 97 -0.46 12.63 -6.63
CA GLN A 97 -1.28 13.11 -7.75
C GLN A 97 -2.77 12.85 -7.50
N ALA A 98 -3.14 11.68 -6.99
CA ALA A 98 -4.51 11.34 -6.64
C ALA A 98 -5.13 12.37 -5.68
N TRP A 99 -4.35 12.83 -4.71
CA TRP A 99 -4.78 13.83 -3.73
C TRP A 99 -5.24 15.17 -4.33
N LEU A 100 -4.77 15.53 -5.53
CA LEU A 100 -5.16 16.80 -6.17
C LEU A 100 -6.63 16.80 -6.60
N ASP A 101 -7.24 15.63 -6.75
CA ASP A 101 -8.64 15.46 -7.11
C ASP A 101 -9.53 15.37 -5.84
N PRO A 102 -10.54 16.25 -5.68
CA PRO A 102 -11.54 16.14 -4.60
C PRO A 102 -12.24 14.77 -4.53
N ILE A 103 -12.50 14.12 -5.67
CA ILE A 103 -13.21 12.84 -5.70
C ILE A 103 -12.36 11.76 -5.03
N ALA A 104 -11.08 11.69 -5.39
CA ALA A 104 -10.14 10.74 -4.81
C ALA A 104 -9.86 11.02 -3.33
N ARG A 105 -9.83 12.29 -2.90
CA ARG A 105 -9.75 12.67 -1.47
C ARG A 105 -10.96 12.20 -0.65
N GLY A 106 -12.09 11.93 -1.29
CA GLY A 106 -13.25 11.34 -0.62
C GLY A 106 -13.14 9.82 -0.42
N GLN A 107 -12.12 9.16 -0.98
CA GLN A 107 -11.99 7.69 -0.94
C GLN A 107 -11.17 7.24 0.28
N PRO A 108 -11.73 6.45 1.22
CA PRO A 108 -10.99 5.96 2.39
C PRO A 108 -9.77 5.10 1.99
N ASP A 109 -9.90 4.33 0.91
CA ASP A 109 -8.85 3.45 0.37
C ASP A 109 -7.54 4.19 0.05
N LEU A 110 -7.63 5.44 -0.43
CA LEU A 110 -6.45 6.26 -0.72
C LEU A 110 -5.60 6.45 0.52
N TYR A 111 -6.25 6.80 1.63
CA TYR A 111 -5.59 7.04 2.91
C TYR A 111 -5.06 5.75 3.51
N TYR A 112 -5.86 4.70 3.52
CA TYR A 112 -5.42 3.41 4.06
C TYR A 112 -4.18 2.89 3.32
N ASN A 113 -4.21 2.84 1.99
CA ASN A 113 -3.09 2.29 1.21
C ASN A 113 -1.85 3.20 1.28
N LYS A 114 -2.02 4.53 1.31
CA LYS A 114 -0.92 5.45 1.60
C LYS A 114 -0.36 5.24 3.01
N GLY A 115 -1.21 5.01 4.00
CA GLY A 115 -0.81 4.68 5.37
C GLY A 115 -0.01 3.39 5.46
N ILE A 116 -0.38 2.36 4.69
CA ILE A 116 0.41 1.13 4.56
C ILE A 116 1.79 1.43 3.98
N ALA A 117 1.88 2.18 2.88
CA ALA A 117 3.16 2.55 2.28
C ALA A 117 4.06 3.31 3.28
N LEU A 118 3.52 4.34 3.94
CA LEU A 118 4.22 5.13 4.95
C LEU A 118 4.68 4.30 6.15
N LYS A 119 3.88 3.33 6.59
CA LYS A 119 4.25 2.40 7.66
C LYS A 119 5.48 1.59 7.28
N TYR A 120 5.57 1.14 6.02
CA TYR A 120 6.74 0.41 5.51
C TYR A 120 7.98 1.29 5.31
N GLU A 121 7.79 2.58 5.03
CA GLU A 121 8.87 3.58 5.03
C GLU A 121 9.24 4.09 6.44
N GLU A 122 8.65 3.51 7.48
CA GLU A 122 8.83 3.91 8.89
C GLU A 122 8.44 5.36 9.22
N ILE A 123 7.63 6.00 8.35
CA ILE A 123 7.06 7.33 8.56
C ILE A 123 5.78 7.19 9.38
N TYR A 124 5.94 6.70 10.61
CA TYR A 124 4.83 6.17 11.41
C TYR A 124 3.79 7.21 11.83
N ASN A 125 4.22 8.47 12.08
CA ASN A 125 3.29 9.54 12.45
C ASN A 125 2.29 9.82 11.32
N GLU A 126 2.78 9.94 10.08
CA GLU A 126 1.90 10.15 8.93
C GLU A 126 1.07 8.90 8.62
N ALA A 127 1.61 7.70 8.81
CA ALA A 127 0.84 6.46 8.66
C ALA A 127 -0.38 6.43 9.60
N LEU A 128 -0.19 6.76 10.89
CA LEU A 128 -1.29 6.86 11.85
C LEU A 128 -2.33 7.91 11.45
N GLN A 129 -1.91 9.10 11.02
CA GLN A 129 -2.82 10.15 10.55
C GLN A 129 -3.64 9.72 9.34
N ASN A 130 -3.04 8.96 8.42
CA ASN A 130 -3.73 8.41 7.26
C ASN A 130 -4.75 7.33 7.68
N PHE A 131 -4.41 6.43 8.59
CA PHE A 131 -5.38 5.46 9.11
C PHE A 131 -6.54 6.14 9.85
N ASP A 132 -6.26 7.15 10.68
CA ASP A 132 -7.30 7.96 11.33
C ASP A 132 -8.23 8.64 10.31
N HIS A 133 -7.67 9.11 9.19
CA HIS A 133 -8.48 9.73 8.14
C HIS A 133 -9.34 8.71 7.39
N ALA A 134 -8.80 7.53 7.07
CA ALA A 134 -9.57 6.44 6.49
C ALA A 134 -10.75 6.04 7.41
N CYS A 135 -10.53 5.92 8.72
CA CYS A 135 -11.59 5.65 9.70
C CYS A 135 -12.67 6.74 9.74
N ARG A 136 -12.32 8.01 9.52
CA ARG A 136 -13.30 9.11 9.48
C ARG A 136 -14.16 9.08 8.22
N LEU A 137 -13.58 8.67 7.10
CA LEU A 137 -14.28 8.56 5.82
C LEU A 137 -15.18 7.33 5.76
N ASP A 138 -14.75 6.20 6.34
CA ASP A 138 -15.56 5.00 6.49
C ASP A 138 -15.38 4.38 7.88
N PRO A 139 -16.24 4.73 8.85
CA PRO A 139 -16.16 4.20 10.22
C PRO A 139 -16.48 2.71 10.36
N LEU A 140 -17.15 2.10 9.38
CA LEU A 140 -17.53 0.68 9.41
C LEU A 140 -16.45 -0.20 8.77
N TRP A 141 -15.52 0.39 8.03
CA TRP A 141 -14.36 -0.30 7.49
C TRP A 141 -13.32 -0.56 8.58
N GLU A 142 -13.26 -1.80 9.05
CA GLU A 142 -12.40 -2.22 10.17
C GLU A 142 -10.87 -2.14 9.94
N PRO A 143 -10.31 -2.45 8.74
CA PRO A 143 -8.87 -2.57 8.53
C PRO A 143 -8.04 -1.34 8.92
N PRO A 144 -8.41 -0.09 8.59
CA PRO A 144 -7.65 1.08 9.04
C PRO A 144 -7.57 1.19 10.56
N GLN A 145 -8.67 0.95 11.29
CA GLN A 145 -8.67 1.01 12.75
C GLN A 145 -7.79 -0.09 13.36
N LEU A 146 -7.83 -1.28 12.77
CA LEU A 146 -6.99 -2.40 13.18
C LEU A 146 -5.50 -2.07 12.98
N GLU A 147 -5.12 -1.60 11.79
CA GLU A 147 -3.73 -1.24 11.48
C GLU A 147 -3.22 -0.07 12.33
N ARG A 148 -4.06 0.93 12.56
CA ARG A 148 -3.76 2.04 13.49
C ARG A 148 -3.46 1.55 14.89
N THR A 149 -4.32 0.68 15.43
CA THR A 149 -4.18 0.15 16.79
C THR A 149 -2.91 -0.70 16.92
N LYS A 150 -2.66 -1.58 15.94
CA LYS A 150 -1.43 -2.38 15.88
C LYS A 150 -0.18 -1.50 15.87
N LEU A 151 -0.16 -0.48 15.02
CA LEU A 151 0.99 0.42 14.88
C LEU A 151 1.22 1.23 16.16
N ALA A 152 0.16 1.77 16.77
CA ALA A 152 0.27 2.52 18.02
C ALA A 152 0.83 1.65 19.16
N ASN A 153 0.37 0.41 19.30
CA ASN A 153 0.88 -0.53 20.29
C ASN A 153 2.35 -0.89 20.01
N TYR A 154 2.69 -1.19 18.76
CA TYR A 154 4.07 -1.47 18.35
C TYR A 154 5.03 -0.32 18.72
N LEU A 155 4.65 0.93 18.45
CA LEU A 155 5.46 2.08 18.78
C LEU A 155 5.60 2.30 20.29
N LYS A 156 4.51 2.13 21.04
CA LYS A 156 4.51 2.22 22.50
C LYS A 156 5.46 1.19 23.10
N ASP A 157 5.34 -0.08 22.69
CA ASP A 157 6.12 -1.18 23.22
C ASP A 157 7.59 -1.05 22.83
N THR A 158 7.88 -0.67 21.58
CA THR A 158 9.24 -0.40 21.10
C THR A 158 9.88 0.73 21.89
N ASN A 159 9.17 1.84 22.12
CA ASN A 159 9.68 2.96 22.90
C ASN A 159 9.98 2.56 24.35
N GLU A 160 9.11 1.76 24.97
CA GLU A 160 9.34 1.23 26.31
C GLU A 160 10.58 0.33 26.37
N LEU A 161 10.77 -0.55 25.39
CA LEU A 161 11.96 -1.39 25.29
C LEU A 161 13.23 -0.56 25.11
N VAL A 162 13.20 0.50 24.30
CA VAL A 162 14.33 1.42 24.15
C VAL A 162 14.66 2.11 25.47
N ARG A 163 13.66 2.69 26.15
CA ARG A 163 13.84 3.39 27.44
C ARG A 163 14.38 2.47 28.53
N THR A 164 13.93 1.22 28.56
CA THR A 164 14.33 0.23 29.57
C THR A 164 15.53 -0.61 29.16
N ARG A 165 16.12 -0.36 27.98
CA ARG A 165 17.22 -1.14 27.40
C ARG A 165 16.87 -2.63 27.35
N GLY A 166 15.67 -2.95 26.87
CA GLY A 166 15.13 -4.31 26.82
C GLY A 166 14.81 -4.90 28.19
N LYS A 167 14.46 -4.05 29.18
CA LYS A 167 14.26 -4.44 30.58
C LYS A 167 15.48 -5.12 31.21
N LEU A 168 16.69 -4.83 30.70
CA LEU A 168 17.93 -5.40 31.20
C LEU A 168 18.43 -4.65 32.42
N LYS A 169 18.84 -5.39 33.45
CA LYS A 169 19.58 -4.82 34.58
C LYS A 169 20.92 -4.27 34.08
N THR A 170 21.35 -3.12 34.61
CA THR A 170 22.61 -2.46 34.24
C THR A 170 23.81 -3.42 34.26
N LYS A 171 23.93 -4.27 35.29
CA LYS A 171 25.00 -5.26 35.40
C LYS A 171 25.05 -6.22 34.20
N ARG A 172 23.90 -6.71 33.75
CA ARG A 172 23.81 -7.65 32.62
C ARG A 172 24.18 -6.96 31.31
N LEU A 173 23.74 -5.71 31.12
CA LEU A 173 24.10 -4.92 29.95
C LEU A 173 25.62 -4.68 29.88
N THR A 174 26.26 -4.29 30.99
CA THR A 174 27.71 -4.09 31.04
C THR A 174 28.48 -5.36 30.69
N GLN A 175 28.03 -6.52 31.18
CA GLN A 175 28.64 -7.81 30.82
C GLN A 175 28.56 -8.10 29.31
N LEU A 176 27.38 -7.88 28.70
CA LEU A 176 27.21 -8.09 27.25
C LEU A 176 28.13 -7.19 26.42
N VAL A 177 28.27 -5.92 26.82
CA VAL A 177 29.15 -4.96 26.13
C VAL A 177 30.63 -5.34 26.30
N GLN A 178 31.03 -5.81 27.49
CA GLN A 178 32.41 -6.25 27.74
C GLN A 178 32.80 -7.44 26.87
N VAL A 179 31.91 -8.41 26.68
CA VAL A 179 32.16 -9.58 25.81
C VAL A 179 32.51 -9.12 24.39
N ILE A 180 31.79 -8.17 23.82
CA ILE A 180 32.07 -7.67 22.45
C ILE A 180 33.45 -7.01 22.35
N ARG A 181 33.85 -6.25 23.39
CA ARG A 181 35.15 -5.55 23.42
C ARG A 181 36.36 -6.47 23.59
N ILE A 182 36.16 -7.70 24.05
CA ILE A 182 37.25 -8.68 24.17
C ILE A 182 37.54 -9.36 22.82
N PHE A 183 36.57 -9.34 21.89
CA PHE A 183 36.67 -9.99 20.58
C PHE A 183 36.87 -9.02 19.40
N GLY A 184 37.04 -7.72 19.64
CA GLY A 184 37.32 -6.71 18.62
C GLY A 184 38.62 -5.98 18.93
#